data_AF-A0A6N8YG47-F1
#
_entry.id   AF-A0A6N8YG47-F1
#
_cell.length_a   1.000
_cell.length_b   1.000
_cell.length_c   1.000
_cell.angle_alpha   90.00
_cell.angle_beta   90.00
_cell.angle_gamma   90.00
#
_symmetry.space_group_name_H-M   'P 1'
#
loop_
_entity.id
_entity.type
_entity.pdbx_description
1 polymer ?
#
loop_
_entity_poly.entity_id
_entity_poly.type
_entity_poly.pdbx_seq_one_letter_code
_entity_poly.pdbx_strand_id
1 'polypeptide(L)'
;MDWFRTRKLSHGVWLVAEPALVNLWLITGTERAVLLDTGCGISPIRPVVDALTDLPVTVVNTHYHSDHIGGNCEFDEVITHEHGAELVAAPLAEEWRAGFANYVRDLLTCADAYPSDRSEALPPA
;
A
#
# COMPACT_ATOMS: atom_id res chain seq x y z
N MET A 1 -5.38 0.20 -15.15
CA MET A 1 -5.18 1.58 -14.63
C MET A 1 -3.82 1.63 -13.98
N ASP A 2 -3.05 2.68 -14.23
CA ASP A 2 -1.76 2.93 -13.57
C ASP A 2 -2.01 3.65 -12.23
N TRP A 3 -2.42 2.90 -11.21
CA TRP A 3 -2.80 3.44 -9.89
C TRP A 3 -1.56 3.65 -9.01
N PHE A 4 -0.79 2.58 -8.80
CA PHE A 4 0.42 2.64 -7.99
C PHE A 4 1.52 3.45 -8.68
N ARG A 5 2.32 4.17 -7.89
CA ARG A 5 3.56 4.80 -8.33
C ARG A 5 4.73 4.14 -7.63
N THR A 6 5.65 3.59 -8.41
CA THR A 6 6.84 2.93 -7.86
C THR A 6 8.08 3.80 -8.04
N ARG A 7 8.98 3.77 -7.04
CA ARG A 7 10.27 4.45 -7.12
C ARG A 7 11.33 3.67 -6.37
N LYS A 8 12.43 3.33 -7.04
CA LYS A 8 13.60 2.74 -6.38
C LYS A 8 14.27 3.79 -5.50
N LEU A 9 14.43 3.49 -4.22
CA LEU A 9 15.05 4.40 -3.25
C LEU A 9 16.52 4.07 -3.03
N SER A 10 16.85 2.78 -2.96
CA SER A 10 18.22 2.28 -2.78
C SER A 10 18.33 0.85 -3.29
N HIS A 11 19.45 0.19 -3.02
CA HIS A 11 19.60 -1.22 -3.35
C HIS A 11 18.57 -2.06 -2.59
N GLY A 12 17.69 -2.72 -3.34
CA GLY A 12 16.66 -3.59 -2.79
C GLY A 12 15.50 -2.90 -2.08
N VAL A 13 15.38 -1.57 -2.14
CA VAL A 13 14.29 -0.84 -1.48
C VAL A 13 13.50 -0.03 -2.50
N TRP A 14 12.19 -0.23 -2.51
CA TRP A 14 11.24 0.44 -3.39
C TRP A 14 10.13 1.09 -2.58
N LEU A 15 9.80 2.32 -2.95
CA LEU A 15 8.51 2.91 -2.64
C LEU A 15 7.47 2.33 -3.60
N VAL A 16 6.32 1.93 -3.06
CA VAL A 16 5.11 1.56 -3.80
C VAL A 16 3.98 2.41 -3.23
N ALA A 17 3.67 3.53 -3.88
CA ALA A 17 2.73 4.51 -3.36
C ALA A 17 1.35 4.38 -4.01
N GLU A 18 0.30 4.51 -3.21
CA GLU A 18 -1.03 4.93 -3.68
C GLU A 18 -1.08 6.45 -3.55
N PRO A 19 -0.98 7.20 -4.66
CA PRO A 19 -0.79 8.64 -4.61
C PRO A 19 -1.84 9.34 -3.75
N ALA A 20 -1.38 10.25 -2.88
CA ALA A 20 -2.19 11.01 -1.92
C ALA A 20 -2.89 10.21 -0.81
N LEU A 21 -2.69 8.88 -0.73
CA LEU A 21 -3.28 8.04 0.32
C LEU A 21 -2.23 7.45 1.24
N VAL A 22 -1.49 6.46 0.76
CA VAL A 22 -0.60 5.63 1.59
C VAL A 22 0.66 5.27 0.84
N ASN A 23 1.77 5.21 1.57
CA ASN A 23 3.03 4.70 1.07
C ASN A 23 3.26 3.29 1.60
N LEU A 24 3.69 2.41 0.71
CA LEU A 24 4.08 1.03 1.01
C LEU A 24 5.54 0.87 0.60
N TRP A 25 6.19 -0.18 1.10
CA TRP A 25 7.59 -0.43 0.80
C TRP A 25 7.84 -1.89 0.48
N LEU A 26 8.53 -2.13 -0.64
CA LEU A 26 9.06 -3.43 -0.97
C LEU A 26 10.55 -3.44 -0.66
N ILE A 27 10.97 -4.39 0.18
CA ILE A 27 12.35 -4.58 0.62
C ILE A 27 12.79 -5.98 0.20
N THR A 28 13.69 -6.08 -0.78
CA THR A 28 14.20 -7.36 -1.29
C THR A 28 15.47 -7.75 -0.55
N GLY A 29 15.48 -8.94 0.06
CA GLY A 29 16.68 -9.60 0.55
C GLY A 29 17.33 -10.48 -0.52
N THR A 30 18.09 -11.48 -0.09
CA THR A 30 18.74 -12.46 -0.99
C THR A 30 17.86 -13.67 -1.28
N GLU A 31 16.95 -14.02 -0.38
CA GLU A 31 16.11 -15.24 -0.48
C GLU A 31 14.61 -14.92 -0.54
N ARG A 32 14.21 -13.78 0.04
CA ARG A 32 12.82 -13.35 0.18
C ARG A 32 12.71 -11.84 0.07
N ALA A 33 11.52 -11.36 -0.26
CA ALA A 33 11.18 -9.94 -0.16
C ALA A 33 10.12 -9.73 0.94
N VAL A 34 10.18 -8.57 1.58
CA VAL A 34 9.15 -8.10 2.50
C VAL A 34 8.39 -6.98 1.83
N LEU A 35 7.06 -7.10 1.79
CA LEU A 35 6.16 -6.01 1.45
C LEU A 35 5.58 -5.45 2.76
N LEU A 36 5.95 -4.21 3.09
CA LEU A 36 5.37 -3.48 4.20
C LEU A 36 4.03 -2.90 3.74
N ASP A 37 2.95 -3.46 4.28
CA ASP A 37 1.55 -3.13 3.98
C ASP A 37 1.11 -3.40 2.53
N THR A 38 -0.21 -3.50 2.29
CA THR A 38 -0.79 -3.85 0.98
C THR A 38 -1.71 -2.77 0.41
N GLY A 39 -1.75 -1.61 1.06
CA GLY A 39 -2.53 -0.47 0.62
C GLY A 39 -4.02 -0.64 0.87
N CYS A 40 -4.78 0.17 0.17
CA CYS A 40 -6.22 0.38 0.27
C CYS A 40 -7.05 -0.74 -0.38
N GLY A 41 -6.45 -1.55 -1.25
CA GLY A 41 -7.17 -2.52 -2.08
C GLY A 41 -8.01 -1.89 -3.21
N ILE A 42 -7.72 -0.64 -3.61
CA ILE A 42 -8.40 0.06 -4.72
C ILE A 42 -8.05 -0.56 -6.08
N SER A 43 -6.81 -0.99 -6.23
CA SER A 43 -6.28 -1.70 -7.39
C SER A 43 -5.43 -2.88 -6.92
N PRO A 44 -5.36 -3.99 -7.68
CA PRO A 44 -4.52 -5.12 -7.32
C PRO A 44 -3.06 -4.70 -7.18
N ILE A 45 -2.44 -5.00 -6.04
CA ILE A 45 -1.05 -4.65 -5.76
C ILE A 45 -0.08 -5.75 -6.21
N ARG A 46 -0.53 -7.02 -6.25
CA ARG A 46 0.34 -8.15 -6.56
C ARG A 46 1.06 -8.03 -7.91
N PRO A 47 0.40 -7.62 -9.02
CA PRO A 47 1.10 -7.41 -10.29
C PRO A 47 2.18 -6.34 -10.24
N VAL A 48 2.03 -5.33 -9.37
CA VAL A 48 3.04 -4.27 -9.18
C VAL A 48 4.25 -4.83 -8.44
N VAL A 49 4.02 -5.66 -7.42
CA VAL A 49 5.08 -6.29 -6.63
C VAL A 49 5.84 -7.34 -7.45
N ASP A 50 5.13 -8.18 -8.19
CA ASP A 50 5.72 -9.20 -9.07
C ASP A 50 6.56 -8.56 -10.19
N ALA A 51 6.25 -7.33 -10.61
CA ALA A 51 7.07 -6.59 -11.57
C ALA A 51 8.38 -6.03 -10.96
N LEU A 52 8.49 -5.99 -9.63
CA LEU A 52 9.66 -5.45 -8.91
C LEU A 52 10.59 -6.52 -8.34
N THR A 53 10.10 -7.76 -8.15
CA THR A 53 10.86 -8.87 -7.57
C THR A 53 10.30 -10.23 -8.00
N ASP A 54 11.20 -11.19 -8.25
CA ASP A 54 10.86 -12.61 -8.45
C ASP A 54 10.96 -13.43 -7.15
N LEU A 55 11.42 -12.83 -6.05
CA LEU A 55 11.57 -13.50 -4.76
C LEU A 55 10.20 -13.78 -4.11
N PRO A 56 10.07 -14.87 -3.33
CA PRO A 56 8.91 -15.08 -2.46
C PRO A 56 8.68 -13.89 -1.54
N VAL A 57 7.44 -13.38 -1.51
CA VAL A 57 7.05 -12.19 -0.74
C VAL A 57 6.37 -12.59 0.56
N THR A 58 6.82 -12.02 1.69
CA THR A 58 6.06 -11.98 2.95
C THR A 58 5.48 -10.58 3.11
N VAL A 59 4.17 -10.49 3.33
CA VAL A 59 3.54 -9.23 3.74
C VAL A 59 3.72 -9.06 5.24
N VAL A 60 4.17 -7.87 5.66
CA VAL A 60 4.22 -7.46 7.06
C VAL A 60 3.32 -6.24 7.21
N ASN A 61 2.20 -6.38 7.90
CA ASN A 61 1.34 -5.25 8.18
C ASN A 61 1.86 -4.46 9.39
N THR A 62 1.94 -3.15 9.24
CA THR A 62 2.31 -2.24 10.33
C THR A 62 1.20 -2.15 11.38
N HIS A 63 -0.06 -2.16 10.95
CA HIS A 63 -1.26 -2.17 11.79
C HIS A 63 -2.50 -2.60 10.98
N TYR A 64 -3.68 -2.58 11.59
CA TYR A 64 -4.90 -3.19 11.04
C TYR A 64 -5.80 -2.25 10.22
N HIS A 65 -5.45 -0.98 10.07
CA HIS A 65 -6.32 -0.06 9.33
C HIS A 65 -6.42 -0.45 7.85
N SER A 66 -7.59 -0.20 7.26
CA SER A 66 -7.98 -0.70 5.94
C SER A 66 -7.10 -0.20 4.80
N ASP A 67 -6.49 0.97 4.96
CA ASP A 67 -5.52 1.58 4.03
C ASP A 67 -4.16 0.86 4.04
N HIS A 68 -3.93 -0.07 4.97
CA HIS A 68 -2.70 -0.84 5.06
C HIS A 68 -2.88 -2.35 4.79
N ILE A 69 -4.11 -2.87 4.87
CA ILE A 69 -4.40 -4.31 4.78
C ILE A 69 -5.29 -4.68 3.58
N GLY A 70 -5.69 -3.72 2.77
CA GLY A 70 -6.72 -3.88 1.74
C GLY A 70 -6.37 -4.88 0.65
N GLY A 71 -5.08 -5.08 0.35
CA GLY A 71 -4.59 -6.04 -0.64
C GLY A 71 -4.08 -7.36 -0.04
N ASN A 72 -4.27 -7.62 1.26
CA ASN A 72 -3.74 -8.82 1.92
C ASN A 72 -4.21 -10.13 1.27
N CYS A 73 -5.41 -10.16 0.69
CA CYS A 73 -5.95 -11.36 0.05
C CYS A 73 -5.20 -11.80 -1.22
N GLU A 74 -4.27 -10.99 -1.74
CA GLU A 74 -3.46 -11.32 -2.91
C GLU A 74 -2.15 -12.07 -2.56
N PHE A 75 -1.90 -12.33 -1.27
CA PHE A 75 -0.67 -12.94 -0.77
C PHE A 75 -0.94 -14.11 0.17
N ASP A 76 -0.07 -15.13 0.10
CA ASP A 76 -0.20 -16.35 0.90
C ASP A 76 0.36 -16.21 2.32
N GLU A 77 1.40 -15.38 2.49
CA GLU A 77 2.06 -15.18 3.79
C GLU A 77 1.91 -13.72 4.23
N VAL A 78 1.04 -13.52 5.23
CA VAL A 78 0.73 -12.23 5.84
C VAL A 78 0.98 -12.33 7.33
N ILE A 79 1.85 -11.46 7.86
CA ILE A 79 2.16 -11.40 9.28
C ILE A 79 1.93 -10.00 9.85
N THR A 80 1.59 -9.93 11.13
CA THR A 80 1.36 -8.70 11.89
C THR A 80 1.73 -8.94 13.35
N HIS A 81 1.77 -7.87 14.15
CA HIS A 81 1.93 -7.99 15.59
C HIS A 81 0.73 -8.74 16.20
N GLU A 82 0.96 -9.55 17.24
CA GLU A 82 -0.09 -10.38 17.87
C GLU A 82 -1.33 -9.57 18.30
N HIS A 83 -1.14 -8.35 18.81
CA HIS A 83 -2.23 -7.44 19.17
C HIS A 83 -3.11 -6.98 17.99
N GLY A 84 -2.62 -7.09 16.75
CA GLY A 84 -3.37 -6.78 15.54
C GLY A 84 -3.92 -8.00 14.83
N ALA A 85 -3.57 -9.22 15.24
CA ALA A 85 -3.82 -10.44 14.47
C ALA A 85 -5.33 -10.68 14.21
N GLU A 86 -6.16 -10.55 15.24
CA GLU A 86 -7.63 -10.72 15.09
C GLU A 86 -8.24 -9.67 14.15
N LEU A 87 -7.74 -8.42 14.23
CA LEU A 87 -8.25 -7.31 13.43
C LEU A 87 -7.82 -7.41 11.96
N VAL A 88 -6.59 -7.89 11.70
CA VAL A 88 -6.08 -8.13 10.34
C VAL A 88 -6.77 -9.34 9.69
N ALA A 89 -7.08 -10.38 10.47
CA ALA A 89 -7.78 -11.57 9.99
C ALA A 89 -9.28 -11.34 9.78
N ALA A 90 -9.85 -10.29 10.38
CA ALA A 90 -11.26 -9.96 10.23
C ALA A 90 -11.55 -9.53 8.78
N PRO A 91 -12.66 -10.01 8.18
CA PRO A 91 -13.06 -9.53 6.87
C PRO A 91 -13.41 -8.04 6.94
N LEU A 92 -12.84 -7.25 6.02
CA LEU A 92 -13.34 -5.91 5.76
C LEU A 92 -14.79 -6.01 5.27
N ALA A 93 -15.73 -5.43 6.01
CA ALA A 93 -17.13 -5.43 5.59
C ALA A 93 -17.26 -4.70 4.24
N GLU A 94 -18.08 -5.25 3.34
CA GLU A 94 -18.23 -4.75 1.97
C GLU A 94 -18.66 -3.28 1.92
N GLU A 95 -19.51 -2.87 2.86
CA GLU A 95 -19.95 -1.48 3.04
C GLU A 95 -18.77 -0.52 3.28
N TRP A 96 -17.76 -0.96 4.04
CA TRP A 96 -16.55 -0.18 4.29
C TRP A 96 -15.68 -0.09 3.04
N ARG A 97 -15.56 -1.18 2.26
CA ARG A 97 -14.83 -1.16 0.98
C ARG A 97 -15.47 -0.19 -0.02
N ALA A 98 -16.78 -0.29 -0.21
CA ALA A 98 -17.52 0.59 -1.11
C ALA A 98 -17.51 2.05 -0.61
N GLY A 99 -17.69 2.26 0.69
CA GLY A 99 -17.63 3.58 1.32
C GLY A 99 -16.25 4.23 1.18
N PHE A 100 -15.18 3.46 1.39
CA PHE A 100 -13.81 3.95 1.27
C PHE A 100 -13.44 4.31 -0.17
N ALA A 101 -13.85 3.51 -1.16
CA ALA A 101 -13.64 3.86 -2.57
C ALA A 101 -14.35 5.17 -2.97
N ASN A 102 -15.55 5.41 -2.44
CA ASN A 102 -16.25 6.68 -2.64
C ASN A 102 -15.55 7.84 -1.92
N TYR A 103 -15.14 7.63 -0.66
CA TYR A 103 -14.38 8.62 0.11
C TYR A 103 -13.08 9.02 -0.60
N VAL A 104 -12.33 8.06 -1.15
CA VAL A 104 -11.10 8.34 -1.91
C VAL A 104 -11.41 9.14 -3.18
N ARG A 105 -12.49 8.80 -3.91
CA ARG A 105 -12.91 9.59 -5.08
C ARG A 105 -13.23 11.03 -4.70
N ASP A 106 -13.94 11.25 -3.60
CA ASP A 106 -14.28 12.58 -3.10
C ASP A 106 -13.05 13.34 -2.63
N LEU A 107 -12.11 12.66 -1.95
CA LEU A 107 -10.84 13.22 -1.52
C LEU A 107 -9.99 13.69 -2.71
N LEU A 108 -9.88 12.86 -3.76
CA LEU A 108 -9.15 13.22 -4.98
C LEU A 108 -9.83 14.39 -5.71
N THR A 109 -11.17 14.39 -5.78
CA THR A 109 -11.94 15.51 -6.36
C THR A 109 -11.70 16.81 -5.57
N CYS A 110 -11.64 16.73 -4.24
CA CYS A 110 -11.30 17.87 -3.40
C CYS A 110 -9.84 18.29 -3.58
N ALA A 111 -8.91 17.36 -3.73
CA ALA A 111 -7.48 17.64 -3.94
C ALA A 111 -7.25 18.48 -5.20
N ASP A 112 -7.97 18.19 -6.29
CA ASP A 112 -7.95 18.99 -7.52
C ASP A 112 -8.49 20.42 -7.32
N ALA A 113 -9.31 20.64 -6.29
CA ALA A 113 -9.83 21.96 -5.92
C ALA A 113 -8.87 22.78 -5.04
N TYR A 114 -7.81 22.17 -4.47
CA TYR A 114 -6.78 22.89 -3.73
C TYR A 114 -5.63 23.29 -4.68
N PRO A 115 -5.33 24.60 -4.86
CA PRO A 115 -4.27 25.03 -5.76
C PRO A 115 -2.91 24.43 -5.35
N SER A 116 -2.23 23.81 -6.31
CA SER A 116 -1.00 23.03 -6.15
C SER A 116 0.27 23.88 -5.93
N ASP A 117 0.14 25.12 -5.45
CA ASP A 117 1.30 25.89 -4.99
C ASP A 117 1.77 25.33 -3.65
N ARG A 118 2.52 24.23 -3.73
CA ARG A 118 3.45 23.80 -2.68
C ARG A 118 4.80 23.63 -3.35
N SER A 119 5.47 24.75 -3.59
CA SER A 119 6.88 24.81 -3.99
C SER A 119 7.86 24.26 -2.94
N GLU A 120 7.39 23.60 -1.89
CA GLU A 120 8.25 22.88 -0.97
C GLU A 120 8.41 21.45 -1.48
N ALA A 121 9.37 21.28 -2.39
CA ALA A 121 9.99 19.98 -2.60
C ALA A 121 10.30 19.36 -1.24
N LEU A 122 9.85 18.12 -1.01
CA LEU A 122 10.34 17.32 0.11
C LEU A 122 11.88 17.45 0.13
N PRO A 123 12.48 17.83 1.28
CA PRO A 123 13.93 17.98 1.33
C PRO A 123 14.59 16.70 0.83
N PRO A 124 15.67 16.79 0.04
CA PRO A 124 16.39 15.61 -0.39
C PRO A 124 16.83 14.78 0.83
N ALA A 125 16.75 13.47 0.66
CA ALA A 125 17.01 12.45 1.69
C ALA A 125 18.40 12.56 2.32
#